data_AF-A0A7H1MZR7-F1
#
_entry.id   AF-A0A7H1MZR7-F1
#
_cell.length_a   1.000
_cell.length_b   1.000
_cell.length_c   1.000
_cell.angle_alpha   90.00
_cell.angle_beta   90.00
_cell.angle_gamma   90.00
#
_symmetry.space_group_name_H-M   'P 1'
#
loop_
_entity.id
_entity.type
_entity.pdbx_description
1 polymer ?
#
loop_
_entity_poly.entity_id
_entity_poly.type
_entity_poly.pdbx_seq_one_letter_code
_entity_poly.pdbx_strand_id
1 'polypeptide(L)'
;MLEACVHQVAIEQYMPFVGREPRRSAGRHEPYAEAGIEPRLEDLLGDPLTLLLMQRDGVSDTSLRQLIGAAKEHLRARCTA
;
A
#
# COMPACT_ATOMS: atom_id res chain seq x y z
N MET A 1 -38.04 22.46 2.21
CA MET A 1 -37.84 21.63 0.99
C MET A 1 -36.54 22.12 0.38
N LEU A 2 -35.41 21.54 0.83
CA LEU A 2 -34.68 20.46 0.14
C LEU A 2 -33.99 21.00 -1.12
N GLU A 3 -32.72 21.38 -0.99
CA GLU A 3 -31.75 21.31 -2.09
C GLU A 3 -30.41 20.96 -1.46
N ALA A 4 -30.05 19.69 -1.61
CA ALA A 4 -28.75 19.13 -1.31
C ALA A 4 -27.93 19.17 -2.60
N CYS A 5 -26.64 19.50 -2.54
CA CYS A 5 -25.63 18.74 -3.30
C CYS A 5 -24.22 19.17 -2.91
N VAL A 6 -23.62 18.37 -2.04
CA VAL A 6 -22.18 18.28 -1.81
C VAL A 6 -21.61 17.37 -2.88
N HIS A 7 -21.04 17.88 -3.96
CA HIS A 7 -20.21 17.09 -4.89
C HIS A 7 -19.30 18.05 -5.66
N GLN A 8 -17.99 18.00 -5.41
CA GLN A 8 -16.91 17.90 -6.41
C GLN A 8 -15.56 18.13 -5.69
N VAL A 9 -14.96 17.09 -5.12
CA VAL A 9 -13.50 17.09 -4.91
C VAL A 9 -12.93 16.25 -6.02
N ALA A 10 -12.25 16.91 -6.95
CA ALA A 10 -11.64 16.34 -8.12
C ALA A 10 -10.58 15.30 -7.74
N ILE A 11 -10.86 14.03 -8.01
CA ILE A 11 -9.90 12.94 -7.95
C ILE A 11 -9.35 12.73 -9.37
N GLU A 12 -8.56 13.67 -9.89
CA GLU A 12 -8.02 13.56 -11.26
C GLU A 12 -6.54 13.91 -11.42
N GLN A 13 -5.77 14.12 -10.34
CA GLN A 13 -4.41 14.70 -10.47
C GLN A 13 -3.24 13.97 -9.81
N TYR A 14 -3.31 12.65 -9.58
CA TYR A 14 -2.14 11.92 -9.09
C TYR A 14 -1.88 10.61 -9.83
N MET A 15 -1.37 10.71 -11.06
CA MET A 15 -0.63 9.63 -11.71
C MET A 15 0.54 10.23 -12.51
N PRO A 16 1.77 9.78 -12.25
CA PRO A 16 2.55 9.25 -13.35
C PRO A 16 3.09 7.86 -12.97
N PHE A 17 2.34 6.83 -13.38
CA PHE A 17 2.80 5.45 -13.35
C PHE A 17 3.81 5.24 -14.48
N VAL A 18 5.11 5.43 -14.20
CA VAL A 18 6.17 5.20 -15.18
C VAL A 18 6.37 3.69 -15.33
N GLY A 19 6.02 3.19 -16.52
CA GLY A 19 5.87 1.78 -16.83
C GLY A 19 7.12 0.91 -16.66
N ARG A 20 6.87 -0.33 -16.24
CA ARG A 20 7.66 -1.52 -16.54
C ARG A 20 6.69 -2.67 -16.74
N GLU A 21 6.83 -3.42 -17.84
CA GLU A 21 5.85 -4.45 -18.21
C GLU A 21 5.63 -5.50 -17.11
N PRO A 22 4.37 -5.93 -16.84
CA PRO A 22 4.10 -6.95 -15.84
C PRO A 22 4.58 -8.32 -16.32
N ARG A 23 5.51 -8.93 -15.60
CA ARG A 23 5.76 -10.37 -15.72
C ARG A 23 4.51 -11.10 -15.25
N ARG A 24 3.76 -11.68 -16.19
CA ARG A 24 2.59 -12.52 -15.91
C ARG A 24 3.02 -13.78 -15.15
N SER A 25 2.94 -13.75 -13.83
CA SER A 25 2.77 -14.97 -13.03
C SER A 25 1.28 -15.26 -12.93
N ALA A 26 0.76 -16.07 -13.85
CA ALA A 26 -0.57 -16.63 -13.72
C ALA A 26 -0.49 -17.82 -12.76
N GLY A 27 -1.18 -17.76 -11.61
CA GLY A 27 -1.44 -18.96 -10.80
C GLY A 27 -1.36 -18.82 -9.28
N ARG A 28 -2.24 -18.02 -8.69
CA ARG A 28 -2.90 -18.19 -7.37
C ARG A 28 -3.77 -16.94 -7.19
N HIS A 29 -4.71 -16.97 -6.25
CA HIS A 29 -5.56 -15.83 -5.92
C HIS A 29 -4.68 -14.71 -5.32
N GLU A 30 -3.89 -14.04 -6.14
CA GLU A 30 -2.99 -12.99 -5.70
C GLU A 30 -3.83 -11.73 -5.46
N PRO A 31 -3.70 -11.09 -4.29
CA PRO A 31 -4.58 -9.97 -3.87
C PRO A 31 -4.53 -8.76 -4.82
N TYR A 32 -3.60 -8.74 -5.78
CA TYR A 32 -3.47 -7.71 -6.79
C TYR A 32 -3.72 -8.22 -8.23
N ALA A 33 -4.12 -9.48 -8.42
CA ALA A 33 -4.34 -10.05 -9.75
C ALA A 33 -5.34 -9.23 -10.60
N GLU A 34 -6.36 -8.65 -9.96
CA GLU A 34 -7.36 -7.78 -10.59
C GLU A 34 -6.98 -6.29 -10.51
N ALA A 35 -6.33 -5.86 -9.42
CA ALA A 35 -6.00 -4.46 -9.15
C ALA A 35 -4.66 -3.98 -9.75
N GLY A 36 -3.85 -4.90 -10.30
CA GLY A 36 -2.60 -4.60 -10.98
C GLY A 36 -1.35 -4.99 -10.20
N ILE A 37 -0.36 -4.10 -10.18
CA ILE A 37 0.96 -4.40 -9.58
C ILE A 37 0.91 -4.08 -8.09
N GLU A 38 1.40 -5.00 -7.25
CA GLU A 38 1.58 -4.75 -5.82
C GLU A 38 2.46 -3.51 -5.60
N PRO A 39 1.98 -2.48 -4.87
CA PRO A 39 2.77 -1.31 -4.57
C PRO A 39 3.96 -1.71 -3.68
N ARG A 40 5.06 -0.97 -3.79
CA ARG A 40 6.15 -1.17 -2.85
C ARG A 40 5.69 -0.75 -1.48
N LEU A 41 6.18 -1.44 -0.45
CA LEU A 41 5.86 -1.10 0.93
C LEU A 41 6.24 0.35 1.26
N GLU A 42 7.36 0.84 0.71
CA GLU A 42 7.80 2.21 0.93
C GLU A 42 6.82 3.24 0.36
N ASP A 43 6.19 2.93 -0.78
CA ASP A 43 5.19 3.78 -1.43
C ASP A 43 3.92 3.81 -0.59
N LEU A 44 3.49 2.65 -0.07
CA LEU A 44 2.30 2.53 0.79
C LEU A 44 2.48 3.28 2.12
N LEU A 45 3.65 3.17 2.75
CA LEU A 45 3.95 3.89 4.00
C LEU A 45 4.22 5.39 3.79
N GLY A 46 4.38 5.84 2.54
CA GLY A 46 4.47 7.25 2.19
C GLY A 46 3.12 7.88 1.83
N ASP A 47 2.09 7.06 1.63
CA ASP A 47 0.75 7.52 1.25
C ASP A 47 -0.01 8.14 2.44
N PRO A 48 -0.45 9.40 2.35
CA PRO A 48 -1.22 10.06 3.41
C PRO A 48 -2.50 9.32 3.80
N LEU A 49 -3.20 8.67 2.86
CA LEU A 49 -4.44 7.94 3.18
C LEU A 49 -4.14 6.72 4.02
N THR A 50 -3.10 5.97 3.67
CA THR A 50 -2.61 4.84 4.47
C THR A 50 -2.23 5.29 5.88
N LEU A 51 -1.52 6.41 6.03
CA LEU A 51 -1.14 6.94 7.34
C LEU A 51 -2.38 7.32 8.19
N LEU A 52 -3.41 7.90 7.58
CA LEU A 52 -4.67 8.21 8.26
C LEU A 52 -5.41 6.94 8.72
N LEU A 53 -5.43 5.89 7.89
CA LEU A 53 -6.03 4.60 8.25
C LEU A 53 -5.26 3.93 9.39
N MET A 54 -3.93 3.95 9.34
CA MET A 54 -3.09 3.45 10.43
C MET A 54 -3.40 4.18 11.74
N GLN A 55 -3.47 5.51 11.71
CA GLN A 55 -3.79 6.30 12.90
C GLN A 55 -5.19 5.99 13.44
N ARG A 56 -6.20 5.87 12.56
CA ARG A 56 -7.58 5.47 12.94
C ARG A 56 -7.58 4.14 13.69
N ASP A 57 -6.75 3.21 13.24
CA ASP A 57 -6.67 1.86 13.79
C ASP A 57 -5.65 1.74 14.93
N GLY A 58 -5.09 2.86 15.40
CA GLY A 58 -4.14 2.90 16.53
C GLY A 58 -2.74 2.36 16.21
N VAL A 59 -2.40 2.24 14.93
CA VAL A 59 -1.11 1.75 14.44
C VAL A 59 -0.16 2.93 14.25
N SER A 60 1.01 2.86 14.91
CA SER A 60 2.07 3.86 14.72
C SER A 60 3.01 3.47 13.56
N ASP A 61 3.42 4.46 12.75
CA ASP A 61 4.39 4.26 11.67
C ASP A 61 5.72 3.70 12.19
N THR A 62 6.23 4.27 13.29
CA THR A 62 7.49 3.84 13.91
C THR A 62 7.43 2.37 14.33
N SER A 63 6.36 1.95 15.03
CA SER A 63 6.21 0.57 15.49
C SER A 63 6.10 -0.40 14.31
N LEU A 64 5.38 -0.01 13.26
CA LEU A 64 5.24 -0.83 12.06
C LEU A 64 6.59 -1.03 11.35
N ARG A 65 7.37 0.04 11.18
CA ARG A 65 8.72 -0.04 10.58
C ARG A 65 9.66 -0.92 11.39
N GLN A 66 9.63 -0.81 12.72
CA GLN A 66 10.42 -1.67 13.61
C GLN A 66 10.05 -3.15 13.45
N LEU A 67 8.74 -3.45 13.44
CA LEU A 67 8.25 -4.82 13.25
C LEU A 67 8.71 -5.41 11.91
N ILE A 68 8.61 -4.64 10.84
CA ILE A 68 9.02 -5.09 9.49
C ILE A 68 10.54 -5.30 9.43
N GLY A 69 11.33 -4.43 10.06
CA GLY A 69 12.78 -4.59 10.19
C GLY A 69 13.13 -5.91 10.88
N ALA A 70 12.54 -6.16 12.05
CA ALA A 70 12.76 -7.39 12.82
C ALA A 70 12.33 -8.65 12.05
N ALA A 71 11.19 -8.59 11.35
CA ALA A 71 10.72 -9.70 10.52
C ALA A 71 11.69 -10.02 9.37
N LYS A 72 12.24 -8.98 8.71
CA LYS A 72 13.25 -9.13 7.66
C LYS A 72 14.54 -9.76 8.20
N GLU A 73 15.01 -9.32 9.36
CA GLU A 73 16.19 -9.88 10.02
C GLU A 73 15.98 -11.36 10.39
N HIS A 74 14.83 -11.68 10.96
CA HIS A 74 14.50 -13.06 11.34
C HIS A 74 14.41 -13.99 10.11
N LEU A 75 13.81 -13.50 9.01
CA LEU A 75 13.78 -14.24 7.76
C LEU A 75 15.18 -14.48 7.20
N ARG A 76 16.04 -13.45 7.20
CA ARG A 76 17.43 -13.57 6.74
C ARG A 76 18.18 -14.61 7.56
N ALA A 77 18.11 -14.55 8.88
CA ALA A 77 18.76 -15.51 9.77
C ALA A 77 18.34 -16.96 9.47
N ARG A 78 17.07 -17.18 9.09
CA ARG A 78 16.55 -18.51 8.72
C ARG A 78 16.96 -18.98 7.33
N CYS A 79 17.15 -18.05 6.38
CA CYS A 79 17.53 -18.40 5.00
C CYS A 79 19.04 -18.56 4.81
N THR A 80 19.85 -18.01 5.72
CA THR A 80 21.31 -18.16 5.71
C THR A 80 21.81 -19.32 6.56
N ALA A 81 20.92 -20.02 7.27
CA ALA A 81 21.19 -21.23 8.03
C ALA A 81 20.85 -22.47 7.19
#